data_AF-A0A5C7Q908-F1
#
_entry.id   AF-A0A5C7Q908-F1
#
_cell.length_a   1.000
_cell.length_b   1.000
_cell.length_c   1.000
_cell.angle_alpha   90.00
_cell.angle_beta   90.00
_cell.angle_gamma   90.00
#
_symmetry.space_group_name_H-M   'P 1'
#
loop_
_entity.id
_entity.type
_entity.pdbx_description
1 polymer ?
#
loop_
_entity_poly.entity_id
_entity_poly.type
_entity_poly.pdbx_seq_one_letter_code
_entity_poly.pdbx_strand_id
1 'polypeptide(L)'
;MHPHEALTKEPATDLSGMKFESRLEAAARERREEVARIEADLAAAAERGELWTVQAALYPGKAFVLIYHGHNENMEPLQSQHRESGAFLGPLRVKGTKHEAMRQALDLFTVSEITIRVAV
;
A
#
# COMPACT_ATOMS: atom_id res chain seq x y z
N MET A 1 -49.73 -14.22 55.35
CA MET A 1 -48.26 -14.18 55.36
C MET A 1 -47.79 -14.77 54.04
N HIS A 2 -47.27 -13.95 53.11
CA HIS A 2 -46.60 -14.43 51.91
C HIS A 2 -45.11 -14.10 52.02
N PRO A 3 -44.20 -15.07 51.81
CA PRO A 3 -42.78 -14.78 51.80
C PRO A 3 -42.45 -14.06 50.48
N HIS A 4 -41.79 -12.91 50.59
CA HIS A 4 -41.17 -12.25 49.46
C HIS A 4 -39.95 -13.07 49.02
N GLU A 5 -40.02 -13.69 47.85
CA GLU A 5 -38.86 -14.26 47.18
C GLU A 5 -37.87 -13.14 46.85
N ALA A 6 -36.65 -13.29 47.37
CA ALA A 6 -35.55 -12.39 47.06
C ALA A 6 -35.14 -12.58 45.59
N LEU A 7 -35.44 -11.60 44.75
CA LEU A 7 -34.79 -11.46 43.45
C LEU A 7 -33.29 -11.30 43.70
N THR A 8 -32.53 -12.38 43.50
CA THR A 8 -31.07 -12.32 43.38
C THR A 8 -30.73 -11.46 42.17
N LYS A 9 -30.32 -10.22 42.41
CA LYS A 9 -29.74 -9.35 41.40
C LYS A 9 -28.40 -9.97 40.99
N GLU A 10 -28.32 -10.45 39.76
CA GLU A 10 -27.04 -10.81 39.15
C GLU A 10 -26.09 -9.60 39.20
N PRO A 11 -24.78 -9.81 39.44
CA PRO A 11 -23.84 -8.70 39.47
C PRO A 11 -23.79 -8.03 38.11
N ALA A 12 -24.12 -6.74 38.07
CA ALA A 12 -23.99 -5.93 36.88
C ALA A 12 -22.54 -6.03 36.37
N THR A 13 -22.37 -6.56 35.16
CA THR A 13 -21.07 -6.64 34.50
C THR A 13 -20.41 -5.28 34.54
N ASP A 14 -19.21 -5.20 35.11
CA ASP A 14 -18.44 -3.97 35.14
C ASP A 14 -17.93 -3.66 33.73
N LEU A 15 -18.60 -2.71 33.07
CA LEU A 15 -18.28 -2.26 31.71
C LEU A 15 -17.24 -1.12 31.71
N SER A 16 -16.66 -0.78 32.87
CA SER A 16 -15.76 0.39 33.01
C SER A 16 -14.47 0.33 32.17
N GLY A 17 -14.14 -0.84 31.60
CA GLY A 17 -13.05 -1.02 30.63
C GLY A 17 -13.50 -1.24 29.18
N MET A 18 -14.81 -1.28 28.89
CA MET A 18 -15.28 -1.55 27.53
C MET A 18 -15.23 -0.28 26.67
N LYS A 19 -14.36 -0.29 25.67
CA LYS A 19 -14.35 0.73 24.61
C LYS A 19 -15.44 0.38 23.61
N PHE A 20 -16.53 1.14 23.64
CA PHE A 20 -17.57 1.09 22.60
C PHE A 20 -17.08 1.90 21.41
N GLU A 21 -16.52 1.20 20.43
CA GLU A 21 -16.11 1.77 19.15
C GLU A 21 -17.23 1.52 18.13
N SER A 22 -17.64 2.55 17.40
CA SER A 22 -18.56 2.38 16.28
C SER A 22 -17.89 1.56 15.17
N ARG A 23 -18.68 0.90 14.32
CA ARG A 23 -18.12 0.16 13.15
C ARG A 23 -17.27 1.06 12.24
N LEU A 24 -17.59 2.35 12.16
CA LEU A 24 -16.84 3.32 11.36
C LEU A 24 -15.49 3.68 12.01
N GLU A 25 -15.45 3.83 13.33
CA GLU A 25 -14.21 4.10 14.07
C GLU A 25 -13.28 2.89 14.03
N ALA A 26 -13.82 1.67 14.17
CA ALA A 26 -13.06 0.44 14.07
C ALA A 26 -12.42 0.29 12.68
N ALA A 27 -13.19 0.49 11.61
CA ALA A 27 -12.68 0.47 10.24
C ALA A 27 -11.61 1.56 10.00
N ALA A 28 -11.80 2.76 10.55
CA ALA A 28 -10.82 3.85 10.43
C ALA A 28 -9.51 3.53 11.18
N ARG A 29 -9.60 2.89 12.34
CA ARG A 29 -8.43 2.44 13.11
C ARG A 29 -7.68 1.32 12.38
N GLU A 30 -8.38 0.28 11.93
CA GLU A 30 -7.77 -0.81 11.15
C GLU A 30 -7.05 -0.28 9.90
N ARG A 31 -7.67 0.68 9.19
CA ARG A 31 -7.03 1.31 8.03
C ARG A 31 -5.78 2.09 8.41
N ARG A 32 -5.78 2.81 9.53
CA ARG A 32 -4.58 3.52 10.02
C ARG A 32 -3.47 2.55 10.41
N GLU A 33 -3.80 1.47 11.10
CA GLU A 33 -2.86 0.42 11.49
C GLU A 33 -2.26 -0.27 10.25
N GLU A 34 -3.08 -0.52 9.22
CA GLU A 34 -2.62 -1.06 7.95
C GLU A 34 -1.66 -0.12 7.22
N VAL A 35 -2.01 1.17 7.12
CA VAL A 35 -1.14 2.19 6.50
C VAL A 35 0.19 2.28 7.25
N ALA A 36 0.16 2.35 8.58
CA ALA A 36 1.38 2.42 9.40
C ALA A 36 2.27 1.19 9.22
N ARG A 37 1.66 0.00 9.11
CA ARG A 37 2.39 -1.25 8.84
C ARG A 37 3.07 -1.21 7.47
N ILE A 38 2.37 -0.73 6.44
CA ILE A 38 2.92 -0.61 5.08
C ILE A 38 4.08 0.40 5.07
N GLU A 39 3.92 1.55 5.74
CA GLU A 39 4.97 2.57 5.83
C GLU A 39 6.21 2.06 6.56
N ALA A 40 6.04 1.35 7.67
CA ALA A 40 7.15 0.75 8.42
C ALA A 40 7.91 -0.30 7.59
N ASP A 41 7.19 -1.14 6.84
CA ASP A 41 7.78 -2.15 5.96
C ASP A 41 8.56 -1.51 4.79
N LEU A 42 8.05 -0.42 4.21
CA LEU A 42 8.77 0.35 3.19
C LEU A 42 10.03 1.02 3.75
N ALA A 43 9.98 1.58 4.96
CA ALA A 43 11.14 2.17 5.62
C ALA A 43 12.22 1.10 5.87
N ALA A 44 11.84 -0.07 6.38
CA ALA A 44 12.76 -1.18 6.59
C ALA A 44 13.38 -1.69 5.27
N ALA A 45 12.61 -1.71 4.17
CA ALA A 45 13.14 -2.04 2.85
C ALA A 45 14.14 -0.98 2.35
N ALA A 46 13.91 0.31 2.63
CA ALA A 46 14.83 1.38 2.30
C ALA A 46 16.18 1.22 3.02
N GLU A 47 16.15 0.91 4.32
CA GLU A 47 17.35 0.67 5.14
C GLU A 47 18.19 -0.50 4.61
N ARG A 48 17.56 -1.52 4.03
CA ARG A 48 18.24 -2.65 3.37
C ARG A 48 18.71 -2.36 1.94
N GLY A 49 18.40 -1.18 1.39
CA GLY A 49 18.66 -0.88 -0.02
C GLY A 49 17.81 -1.70 -0.99
N GLU A 50 16.64 -2.16 -0.54
CA GLU A 50 15.71 -2.98 -1.30
C GLU A 50 14.46 -2.21 -1.73
N LEU A 51 14.44 -0.90 -1.52
CA LEU A 51 13.36 -0.04 -1.99
C LEU A 51 13.66 0.45 -3.40
N TRP A 52 12.65 0.39 -4.27
CA TRP A 52 12.74 0.83 -5.65
C TRP A 52 11.54 1.69 -6.01
N THR A 53 11.76 2.66 -6.87
CA THR A 53 10.71 3.49 -7.46
C THR A 53 10.51 3.09 -8.92
N VAL A 54 9.27 2.79 -9.29
CA VAL A 54 8.90 2.34 -10.65
C VAL A 54 7.97 3.34 -11.28
N GLN A 55 8.25 3.76 -12.51
CA GLN A 55 7.31 4.51 -13.34
C GLN A 55 7.15 3.81 -14.69
N ALA A 56 5.98 3.97 -15.32
CA ALA A 56 5.76 3.44 -16.65
C ALA A 56 4.94 4.36 -17.55
N ALA A 57 5.30 4.34 -18.83
CA ALA A 57 4.53 4.91 -19.92
C ALA A 57 4.07 3.79 -20.85
N LEU A 58 2.75 3.65 -21.00
CA LEU A 58 2.10 2.64 -21.83
C LEU A 58 1.68 3.25 -23.16
N TYR A 59 2.14 2.68 -24.27
CA TYR A 59 1.78 3.03 -25.63
C TYR A 59 1.07 1.86 -26.33
N PRO A 60 0.32 2.08 -27.42
CA PRO A 60 -0.22 0.98 -28.22
C PRO A 60 0.88 0.02 -28.65
N GLY A 61 0.80 -1.23 -28.15
CA GLY A 61 1.74 -2.30 -28.47
C GLY A 61 3.09 -2.28 -27.73
N LYS A 62 3.38 -1.27 -26.88
CA LYS A 62 4.68 -1.15 -26.19
C LYS A 62 4.56 -0.49 -24.82
N ALA A 63 5.34 -0.95 -23.85
CA ALA A 63 5.53 -0.26 -22.58
C ALA A 63 7.00 0.11 -22.32
N PHE A 64 7.19 1.31 -21.79
CA PHE A 64 8.48 1.77 -21.25
C PHE A 64 8.38 1.81 -19.74
N VAL A 65 9.26 1.06 -19.09
CA VAL A 65 9.31 0.97 -17.63
C VAL A 65 10.66 1.47 -17.16
N LEU A 66 10.64 2.45 -16.26
CA LEU A 66 11.82 2.96 -15.58
C LEU A 66 11.82 2.51 -14.14
N ILE A 67 12.94 1.94 -13.72
CA ILE A 67 13.15 1.47 -12.35
C ILE A 67 14.36 2.20 -11.77
N TYR A 68 14.15 2.86 -10.64
CA TYR A 68 15.14 3.62 -9.90
C TYR A 68 15.41 2.93 -8.57
N HIS A 69 16.69 2.87 -8.20
CA HIS A 69 17.08 2.43 -6.87
C HIS A 69 16.73 3.50 -5.84
N GLY A 70 16.16 3.08 -4.71
CA GLY A 70 15.71 3.96 -3.64
C GLY A 70 14.34 4.61 -3.88
N HIS A 71 13.97 5.49 -2.96
CA HIS A 71 12.77 6.30 -3.06
C HIS A 71 13.11 7.68 -3.62
N ASN A 72 12.38 8.10 -4.66
CA ASN A 72 12.44 9.46 -5.16
C ASN A 72 11.07 10.13 -5.10
N GLU A 73 10.82 10.89 -4.02
CA GLU A 73 9.58 11.65 -3.79
C GLU A 73 9.42 12.82 -4.75
N ASN A 74 10.53 13.36 -5.25
CA ASN A 74 10.55 14.51 -6.14
C ASN A 74 10.53 14.11 -7.62
N MET A 75 10.34 12.83 -7.92
CA MET A 75 10.39 12.35 -9.29
C MET A 75 9.14 12.77 -10.03
N GLU A 76 9.29 13.68 -10.98
CA GLU A 76 8.18 14.00 -11.86
C GLU A 76 7.69 12.74 -12.58
N PRO A 77 6.37 12.59 -12.75
CA PRO A 77 5.78 11.70 -13.75
C PRO A 77 6.55 11.73 -15.08
N LEU A 78 6.86 10.57 -15.68
CA LEU A 78 7.33 10.53 -17.06
C LEU A 78 6.33 11.28 -17.94
N GLN A 79 6.82 12.36 -18.56
CA GLN A 79 6.06 13.09 -19.55
C GLN A 79 6.23 12.38 -20.90
N SER A 80 5.15 11.79 -21.41
CA SER A 80 5.13 11.23 -22.76
C SER A 80 5.23 12.36 -23.79
N GLN A 81 6.05 12.15 -24.83
CA GLN A 81 6.07 13.02 -26.03
C GLN A 81 4.73 12.97 -26.80
N HIS A 82 3.91 11.93 -26.56
CA HIS A 82 2.59 11.74 -27.15
C HIS A 82 1.55 11.55 -26.03
N ARG A 83 1.14 12.66 -25.39
CA ARG A 83 0.13 12.64 -24.31
C ARG A 83 -1.20 12.02 -24.73
N GLU A 84 -1.53 12.08 -26.02
CA GLU A 84 -2.79 11.61 -26.59
C GLU A 84 -2.85 10.08 -26.72
N SER A 85 -1.69 9.41 -26.67
CA SER A 85 -1.56 7.97 -26.92
C SER A 85 -0.94 7.21 -25.76
N GLY A 86 -0.56 7.91 -24.68
CA GLY A 86 0.18 7.34 -23.56
C GLY A 86 -0.66 7.28 -22.28
N ALA A 87 -0.85 6.09 -21.70
CA ALA A 87 -1.32 5.98 -20.31
C ALA A 87 -0.10 6.01 -19.38
N PHE A 88 -0.09 6.92 -18.43
CA PHE A 88 1.03 7.09 -17.50
C PHE A 88 0.68 6.58 -16.11
N LEU A 89 1.57 5.76 -15.56
CA LEU A 89 1.49 5.25 -14.20
C LEU A 89 2.65 5.85 -13.39
N GLY A 90 2.26 6.66 -12.42
CA GLY A 90 3.14 7.41 -11.52
C GLY A 90 4.04 6.54 -10.66
N PRO A 91 4.96 7.16 -9.92
CA PRO A 91 5.97 6.45 -9.14
C PRO A 91 5.30 5.50 -8.13
N LEU A 92 5.44 4.20 -8.37
CA LEU A 92 5.04 3.14 -7.46
C LEU A 92 6.26 2.67 -6.67
N ARG A 93 6.06 2.43 -5.37
CA ARG A 93 7.08 1.87 -4.49
C ARG A 93 7.00 0.36 -4.54
N VAL A 94 8.10 -0.30 -4.91
CA VAL A 94 8.22 -1.76 -4.85
C VAL A 94 9.42 -2.13 -4.00
N LYS A 95 9.33 -3.28 -3.33
CA LYS A 95 10.36 -3.77 -2.41
C LYS A 95 10.96 -5.08 -2.89
N GLY A 96 12.20 -5.33 -2.51
CA GLY A 96 12.92 -6.58 -2.74
C GLY A 96 14.25 -6.38 -3.48
N THR A 97 14.83 -7.48 -3.93
CA THR A 97 16.01 -7.47 -4.80
C THR A 97 15.69 -6.82 -6.15
N LYS A 98 16.74 -6.41 -6.88
CA LYS A 98 16.59 -5.85 -8.24
C LYS A 98 15.72 -6.72 -9.15
N HIS A 99 15.90 -8.05 -9.12
CA HIS A 99 15.12 -8.97 -9.94
C HIS A 99 13.65 -9.03 -9.52
N GLU A 100 13.36 -8.98 -8.22
CA GLU A 100 11.98 -8.97 -7.71
C GLU A 100 11.28 -7.65 -8.02
N ALA A 101 11.99 -6.53 -7.96
CA ALA A 101 11.48 -5.22 -8.37
C ALA A 101 11.14 -5.21 -9.87
N MET A 102 12.02 -5.78 -10.71
CA MET A 102 11.76 -5.94 -12.15
C MET A 102 10.55 -6.83 -12.42
N ARG A 103 10.42 -7.95 -11.71
CA ARG A 103 9.26 -8.85 -11.85
C ARG A 103 7.96 -8.16 -11.46
N GLN A 104 7.94 -7.49 -10.31
CA GLN A 104 6.76 -6.73 -9.86
C GLN A 104 6.38 -5.63 -10.85
N ALA A 105 7.37 -4.93 -11.42
CA ALA A 105 7.13 -3.96 -12.47
C ALA A 105 6.49 -4.63 -13.71
N LEU A 106 7.03 -5.76 -14.18
CA LEU A 106 6.45 -6.51 -15.31
C LEU A 106 5.01 -6.96 -15.04
N ASP A 107 4.73 -7.49 -13.84
CA ASP A 107 3.40 -7.95 -13.43
C ASP A 107 2.38 -6.80 -13.39
N LEU A 108 2.80 -5.60 -12.99
CA LEU A 108 1.95 -4.41 -12.97
C LEU A 108 1.55 -3.90 -14.37
N PHE A 109 2.35 -4.22 -15.40
CA PHE A 109 2.21 -3.61 -16.73
C PHE A 109 1.88 -4.60 -17.84
N THR A 110 1.37 -5.81 -17.55
CA THR A 110 1.06 -6.89 -18.51
C THR A 110 0.69 -6.40 -19.92
N VAL A 111 1.68 -6.34 -20.82
CA VAL A 111 1.56 -5.95 -22.23
C VAL A 111 2.47 -6.82 -23.09
N SER A 112 2.17 -6.90 -24.38
CA SER A 112 2.84 -7.79 -25.35
C SER A 112 4.34 -7.52 -25.54
N GLU A 113 4.82 -6.30 -25.27
CA GLU A 113 6.23 -5.92 -25.40
C GLU A 113 6.63 -4.88 -24.34
N ILE A 114 7.70 -5.15 -23.57
CA ILE A 114 8.20 -4.27 -22.50
C ILE A 114 9.69 -3.98 -22.69
N THR A 115 10.06 -2.70 -22.68
CA THR A 115 11.45 -2.25 -22.59
C THR A 115 11.73 -1.69 -21.19
N ILE A 116 12.62 -2.33 -20.43
CA ILE A 116 13.01 -1.91 -19.08
C ILE A 116 14.35 -1.18 -19.12
N ARG A 117 14.44 0.01 -18.51
CA ARG A 117 15.72 0.69 -18.25
C ARG A 117 15.92 0.86 -16.75
N VAL A 118 17.12 0.48 -16.28
CA VAL A 118 17.52 0.61 -14.87
C VAL A 118 18.51 1.75 -14.77
N ALA A 119 18.22 2.75 -13.92
CA ALA A 119 19.15 3.81 -13.57
C ALA A 119 19.79 3.51 -12.21
N VAL A 120 21.12 3.67 -12.13
CA VAL A 120 21.93 3.51 -10.90
C VAL A 120 22.42 4.88 -10.47
#